data_AF-A0A7K7F4U3-F1
#
_entry.id   AF-A0A7K7F4U3-F1
#
_cell.length_a   1.000
_cell.length_b   1.000
_cell.length_c   1.000
_cell.angle_alpha   90.00
_cell.angle_beta   90.00
_cell.angle_gamma   90.00
#
_symmetry.space_group_name_H-M   'P 1'
#
loop_
_entity.id
_entity.type
_entity.pdbx_description
1 polymer ?
#
loop_
_entity_poly.entity_id
_entity_poly.type
_entity_poly.pdbx_seq_one_letter_code
_entity_poly.pdbx_strand_id
1 'polypeptide(L)'
;MGNHVLAASISMLSLLAMMGDADSKTDSSFMIDADPSRCMRHHYVDSISHPLYKCSSKMVLLARCEGRCSQTSRSEPMVSFSTVLKQPFRSTCHCCRPQTSKLKAMRLRCSGGMRLTATYRYILSCHCEECNS
;
A
#
# COMPACT_ATOMS: atom_id res chain seq x y z
N MET A 1 -57.09 -0.77 52.75
CA MET A 1 -58.18 -0.33 51.86
C MET A 1 -57.59 0.81 51.02
N GLY A 2 -56.95 0.51 49.89
CA GLY A 2 -57.58 0.47 48.55
C GLY A 2 -57.87 1.91 48.08
N ASN A 3 -57.37 2.46 46.97
CA ASN A 3 -57.30 1.88 45.63
C ASN A 3 -56.45 2.72 44.64
N HIS A 4 -55.75 1.97 43.77
CA HIS A 4 -55.57 2.10 42.32
C HIS A 4 -55.35 3.48 41.67
N VAL A 5 -54.09 3.70 41.27
CA VAL A 5 -53.72 4.55 40.12
C VAL A 5 -53.82 3.70 38.87
N LEU A 6 -54.74 4.03 37.96
CA LEU A 6 -54.88 3.39 36.66
C LEU A 6 -54.33 4.31 35.57
N ALA A 7 -53.48 3.71 34.74
CA ALA A 7 -52.71 4.29 33.67
C ALA A 7 -53.60 4.97 32.61
N ALA A 8 -53.19 6.17 32.18
CA ALA A 8 -53.73 6.83 30.99
C ALA A 8 -52.92 6.37 29.77
N SER A 9 -53.57 5.62 28.89
CA SER A 9 -53.09 5.30 27.54
C SER A 9 -53.45 6.47 26.60
N ILE A 10 -52.45 7.01 25.90
CA ILE A 10 -52.67 7.93 24.77
C ILE A 10 -52.17 7.22 23.53
N SER A 11 -53.12 6.79 22.70
CA SER A 11 -52.90 6.35 21.33
C SER A 11 -53.60 7.37 20.43
N MET A 12 -52.87 8.02 19.54
CA MET A 12 -53.44 8.72 18.39
C MET A 12 -52.53 8.54 17.18
N LEU A 13 -53.13 7.98 16.12
CA LEU A 13 -52.56 7.72 14.82
C LEU A 13 -52.32 9.04 14.03
N SER A 14 -51.16 9.06 13.36
CA SER A 14 -50.89 9.46 11.96
C SER A 14 -51.62 10.64 11.31
N LEU A 15 -50.84 11.63 10.83
CA LEU A 15 -51.06 12.23 9.50
C LEU A 15 -49.74 12.79 8.92
N LEU A 16 -49.34 12.21 7.79
CA LEU A 16 -48.27 12.65 6.90
C LEU A 16 -48.62 13.96 6.21
N ALA A 17 -47.64 14.86 6.07
CA ALA A 17 -47.30 15.55 4.81
C ALA A 17 -46.26 16.64 5.11
N MET A 18 -45.04 16.49 4.58
CA MET A 18 -44.22 17.53 3.93
C MET A 18 -42.89 16.88 3.52
N MET A 19 -42.91 16.17 2.38
CA MET A 19 -41.69 15.88 1.64
C MET A 19 -41.31 17.17 0.90
N GLY A 20 -40.33 17.89 1.43
CA GLY A 20 -39.59 18.90 0.66
C GLY A 20 -38.39 18.22 0.03
N ASP A 21 -38.41 18.09 -1.30
CA ASP A 21 -37.23 17.75 -2.10
C ASP A 21 -36.19 18.86 -1.95
N ALA A 22 -35.28 18.68 -1.01
CA ALA A 22 -33.97 19.29 -1.07
C ALA A 22 -33.05 18.27 -1.72
N ASP A 23 -32.74 18.48 -3.01
CA ASP A 23 -31.68 17.80 -3.75
C ASP A 23 -30.34 18.13 -3.08
N SER A 24 -30.07 17.44 -1.96
CA SER A 24 -28.74 17.36 -1.38
C SER A 24 -27.93 16.52 -2.36
N LYS A 25 -27.30 17.21 -3.33
CA LYS A 25 -26.03 16.80 -3.93
C LYS A 25 -25.01 16.66 -2.81
N THR A 26 -25.19 15.59 -2.06
CA THR A 26 -24.19 14.98 -1.23
C THR A 26 -23.19 14.52 -2.26
N ASP A 27 -22.09 15.27 -2.39
CA ASP A 27 -20.86 14.77 -3.00
C ASP A 27 -20.47 13.55 -2.18
N SER A 28 -21.10 12.43 -2.50
CA SER A 28 -20.57 11.13 -2.20
C SER A 28 -19.33 11.04 -3.08
N SER A 29 -18.24 11.60 -2.58
CA SER A 29 -16.93 10.97 -2.63
C SER A 29 -17.10 9.58 -2.02
N PHE A 30 -17.81 8.72 -2.75
CA PHE A 30 -17.69 7.30 -2.64
C PHE A 30 -16.19 7.10 -2.84
N MET A 31 -15.50 6.73 -1.76
CA MET A 31 -14.12 6.28 -1.80
C MET A 31 -14.07 5.29 -2.95
N ILE A 32 -13.57 5.71 -4.12
CA ILE A 32 -13.28 4.78 -5.20
C ILE A 32 -12.22 3.91 -4.57
N ASP A 33 -12.64 2.71 -4.15
CA ASP A 33 -11.75 1.74 -3.53
C ASP A 33 -10.68 1.48 -4.55
N ALA A 34 -9.54 2.10 -4.32
CA ALA A 34 -8.56 2.23 -5.36
C ALA A 34 -8.01 0.82 -5.59
N ASP A 35 -7.87 0.42 -6.86
CA ASP A 35 -7.56 -0.95 -7.28
C ASP A 35 -6.50 -1.59 -6.35
N PRO A 36 -6.84 -2.68 -5.62
CA PRO A 36 -5.93 -3.32 -4.67
C PRO A 36 -4.72 -3.94 -5.36
N SER A 37 -4.79 -4.12 -6.69
CA SER A 37 -3.69 -4.65 -7.49
C SER A 37 -2.72 -3.58 -7.98
N ARG A 38 -3.00 -2.28 -7.76
CA ARG A 38 -2.10 -1.19 -8.18
C ARG A 38 -0.80 -1.19 -7.37
N CYS A 39 0.27 -0.63 -7.94
CA CYS A 39 1.52 -0.41 -7.24
C CYS A 39 1.31 0.34 -5.91
N MET A 40 1.61 -0.31 -4.79
CA MET A 40 1.46 0.26 -3.45
C MET A 40 2.49 -0.30 -2.45
N ARG A 41 2.53 0.32 -1.28
CA ARG A 41 3.44 -0.03 -0.19
C ARG A 41 2.77 -0.99 0.79
N HIS A 42 3.36 -2.16 1.00
CA HIS A 42 2.89 -3.17 1.94
C HIS A 42 3.84 -3.28 3.13
N HIS A 43 3.27 -3.34 4.34
CA HIS A 43 4.04 -3.62 5.56
C HIS A 43 4.12 -5.12 5.80
N TYR A 44 5.25 -5.57 6.33
CA TYR A 44 5.44 -6.96 6.78
C TYR A 44 6.47 -6.99 7.90
N VAL A 45 6.43 -8.04 8.73
CA VAL A 45 7.42 -8.26 9.78
C VAL A 45 8.35 -9.38 9.33
N ASP A 46 9.65 -9.18 9.52
CA ASP A 46 10.67 -10.19 9.20
C ASP A 46 11.72 -10.28 10.30
N SER A 47 12.39 -11.43 10.36
CA SER A 47 13.45 -11.72 11.34
C SER A 47 14.82 -11.47 10.72
N ILE A 48 15.52 -10.44 11.20
CA ILE A 48 16.89 -10.17 10.78
C ILE A 48 17.85 -11.00 11.65
N SER A 49 18.53 -11.94 11.01
CA SER A 49 19.60 -12.77 11.56
C SER A 49 20.87 -12.62 10.73
N HIS A 50 22.03 -12.89 11.32
CA HIS A 50 23.28 -12.92 10.56
C HIS A 50 23.41 -14.29 9.88
N PRO A 51 23.71 -14.38 8.56
CA PRO A 51 23.69 -15.65 7.82
C PRO A 51 24.79 -16.63 8.26
N LEU A 52 25.93 -16.13 8.73
CA LEU A 52 27.09 -16.95 9.12
C LEU A 52 27.35 -16.99 10.64
N TYR A 53 27.43 -15.84 11.30
CA TYR A 53 27.68 -15.77 12.75
C TYR A 53 26.43 -16.08 13.60
N LYS A 54 26.65 -16.79 14.71
CA LYS A 54 25.61 -17.04 15.73
C LYS A 54 25.29 -15.73 16.48
N CYS A 55 24.28 -15.03 15.99
CA CYS A 55 23.77 -13.78 16.56
C CYS A 55 22.32 -13.90 17.02
N SER A 56 21.90 -13.01 17.92
CA SER A 56 20.50 -12.83 18.30
C SER A 56 19.70 -12.38 17.08
N SER A 57 18.69 -13.15 16.70
CA SER A 57 17.69 -12.73 15.70
C SER A 57 16.80 -11.63 16.28
N LYS A 58 16.37 -10.69 15.45
CA LYS A 58 15.45 -9.61 15.85
C LYS A 58 14.35 -9.43 14.82
N MET A 59 13.10 -9.43 15.28
CA MET A 59 11.94 -9.09 14.46
C MET A 59 11.89 -7.59 14.19
N VAL A 60 11.63 -7.22 12.94
CA VAL A 60 11.62 -5.83 12.47
C VAL A 60 10.44 -5.62 11.53
N LEU A 61 9.72 -4.51 11.71
CA LEU A 61 8.72 -4.05 10.75
C LEU A 61 9.42 -3.46 9.52
N LEU A 62 9.18 -4.06 8.37
CA LEU A 62 9.68 -3.66 7.06
C LEU A 62 8.52 -3.21 6.17
N ALA A 63 8.89 -2.64 5.02
CA ALA A 63 7.95 -2.27 3.97
C ALA A 63 8.51 -2.72 2.62
N ARG A 64 7.65 -3.11 1.69
CA ARG A 64 7.96 -3.50 0.31
C ARG A 64 7.00 -2.86 -0.68
N CYS A 65 7.42 -2.71 -1.92
CA CYS A 65 6.57 -2.24 -3.02
C CYS A 65 6.07 -3.46 -3.80
N GLU A 66 4.76 -3.54 -4.00
CA GLU A 66 4.12 -4.61 -4.78
C GLU A 66 2.91 -4.05 -5.52
N GLY A 67 2.59 -4.65 -6.65
CA GLY A 67 1.43 -4.29 -7.47
C GLY A 67 1.80 -4.02 -8.92
N ARG A 68 0.77 -3.77 -9.72
CA ARG A 68 0.81 -3.55 -11.16
C ARG A 68 0.89 -2.06 -11.46
N CYS A 69 1.73 -1.73 -12.42
CA CYS A 69 1.74 -0.39 -13.01
C CYS A 69 0.65 -0.29 -14.07
N SER A 70 0.01 0.87 -14.17
CA SER A 70 -1.07 1.11 -15.13
C SER A 70 -0.56 1.21 -16.57
N GLN A 71 0.73 1.53 -16.76
CA GLN A 71 1.37 1.60 -18.06
C GLN A 71 1.63 0.20 -18.61
N THR A 72 1.17 -0.06 -19.83
CA THR A 72 1.45 -1.31 -20.55
C THR A 72 2.91 -1.36 -21.00
N SER A 73 3.57 -2.50 -20.79
CA SER A 73 4.91 -2.75 -21.34
C SER A 73 4.82 -3.05 -22.84
N ARG A 74 5.75 -2.50 -23.63
CA ARG A 74 5.83 -2.71 -25.09
C ARG A 74 7.27 -2.82 -25.55
N SER A 75 7.46 -3.45 -26.71
CA SER A 75 8.74 -3.56 -27.39
C SER A 75 8.49 -3.49 -28.89
N GLU A 76 9.03 -2.46 -29.54
CA GLU A 76 8.83 -2.21 -30.96
C GLU A 76 10.16 -2.40 -31.71
N PRO A 77 10.19 -3.09 -32.86
CA PRO A 77 11.42 -3.27 -33.63
C PRO A 77 11.89 -1.94 -34.23
N MET A 78 13.20 -1.71 -34.21
CA MET A 78 13.83 -0.54 -34.83
C MET A 78 14.44 -0.93 -36.18
N VAL A 79 14.04 -0.25 -37.24
CA VAL A 79 14.64 -0.41 -38.57
C VAL A 79 15.88 0.48 -38.65
N SER A 80 17.04 -0.13 -38.90
CA SER A 80 18.27 0.60 -39.20
C SER A 80 18.78 0.25 -40.59
N PHE A 81 19.21 1.27 -41.32
CA PHE A 81 19.89 1.12 -42.61
C PHE A 81 21.42 1.14 -42.47
N SER A 82 21.94 1.33 -41.25
CA SER A 82 23.37 1.15 -40.97
C SER A 82 23.74 -0.34 -41.00
N THR A 83 24.96 -0.64 -41.41
CA THR A 83 25.52 -2.01 -41.40
C THR A 83 25.67 -2.60 -39.99
N VAL A 84 25.49 -1.77 -38.94
CA VAL A 84 25.55 -2.17 -37.52
C VAL A 84 24.22 -1.84 -36.85
N LEU A 85 23.52 -2.86 -36.34
CA LEU A 85 22.30 -2.70 -35.54
C LEU A 85 22.69 -2.66 -34.06
N LYS A 86 22.66 -1.47 -33.43
CA LYS A 86 23.07 -1.32 -32.02
C LYS A 86 22.03 -1.85 -31.04
N GLN A 87 20.78 -1.40 -31.17
CA GLN A 87 19.67 -1.83 -30.32
C GLN A 87 18.46 -2.14 -31.21
N PRO A 88 18.08 -3.43 -31.36
CA PRO A 88 17.07 -3.87 -32.32
C PRO A 88 15.64 -3.49 -31.91
N PHE A 89 15.43 -3.11 -30.64
CA PHE A 89 14.11 -2.83 -30.10
C PHE A 89 14.10 -1.54 -29.27
N ARG A 90 13.01 -0.77 -29.41
CA ARG A 90 12.64 0.28 -28.49
C ARG A 90 11.60 -0.28 -27.52
N SER A 91 12.01 -0.54 -26.29
CA SER A 91 11.13 -1.06 -25.24
C SER A 91 10.74 0.04 -24.25
N THR A 92 9.52 -0.06 -23.72
CA THR A 92 9.09 0.69 -22.54
C THR A 92 8.44 -0.27 -21.56
N CYS A 93 8.80 -0.18 -20.29
CA CYS A 93 8.34 -1.07 -19.23
C CYS A 93 8.31 -0.27 -17.93
N HIS A 94 7.34 -0.50 -17.06
CA HIS A 94 7.24 0.15 -15.76
C HIS A 94 7.23 -0.88 -14.63
N CYS A 95 8.04 -0.66 -13.60
CA CYS A 95 8.11 -1.50 -12.42
C CYS A 95 7.66 -0.75 -11.17
N CYS A 96 6.91 -1.43 -10.29
CA CYS A 96 6.59 -0.92 -8.96
C CYS A 96 7.84 -0.96 -8.07
N ARG A 97 8.42 0.20 -7.78
CA ARG A 97 9.70 0.31 -7.07
C ARG A 97 9.68 1.40 -5.98
N PRO A 98 10.61 1.34 -5.02
CA PRO A 98 10.71 2.33 -3.96
C PRO A 98 11.05 3.71 -4.53
N GLN A 99 10.19 4.70 -4.28
CA GLN A 99 10.45 6.09 -4.66
C GLN A 99 11.28 6.79 -3.58
N THR A 100 10.87 6.63 -2.31
CA THR A 100 11.56 7.22 -1.16
C THR A 100 11.80 6.17 -0.08
N SER A 101 12.95 6.26 0.58
CA SER A 101 13.33 5.35 1.66
C SER A 101 14.21 6.03 2.70
N LYS A 102 14.23 5.49 3.91
CA LYS A 102 15.12 5.92 4.99
C LYS A 102 16.11 4.81 5.32
N LEU A 103 17.40 5.14 5.38
CA LEU A 103 18.42 4.22 5.86
C LEU A 103 18.23 3.98 7.37
N LYS A 104 18.19 2.70 7.77
CA LYS A 104 18.12 2.26 9.16
C LYS A 104 19.28 1.34 9.47
N ALA A 105 19.71 1.37 10.73
CA ALA A 105 20.74 0.51 11.26
C ALA A 105 20.27 -0.11 12.58
N MET A 106 20.66 -1.35 12.85
CA MET A 106 20.39 -2.03 14.10
C MET A 106 21.58 -2.88 14.52
N ARG A 107 21.80 -3.00 15.84
CA ARG A 107 22.87 -3.84 16.39
C ARG A 107 22.31 -5.19 16.82
N LEU A 108 22.93 -6.25 16.31
CA LEU A 108 22.76 -7.64 16.76
C LEU A 108 23.85 -7.99 17.77
N ARG A 109 23.52 -8.81 18.76
CA ARG A 109 24.48 -9.35 19.72
C ARG A 109 24.87 -10.76 19.28
N CYS A 110 26.15 -11.04 19.19
CA CYS A 110 26.67 -12.31 18.70
C CYS A 110 27.44 -13.05 19.79
N SER A 111 27.72 -14.33 19.54
CA SER A 111 28.61 -15.14 20.39
C SER A 111 29.96 -14.44 20.60
N GLY A 112 30.58 -14.67 21.77
CA GLY A 112 31.86 -14.04 22.12
C GLY A 112 31.76 -12.54 22.45
N GLY A 113 30.56 -12.04 22.75
CA GLY A 113 30.35 -10.62 23.13
C GLY A 113 30.42 -9.63 21.95
N MET A 114 30.67 -10.13 20.73
CA MET A 114 30.74 -9.32 19.51
C MET A 114 29.38 -8.66 19.21
N ARG A 115 29.42 -7.44 18.67
CA ARG A 115 28.23 -6.71 18.22
C ARG A 115 28.36 -6.39 16.73
N LEU A 116 27.42 -6.87 15.92
CA LEU A 116 27.38 -6.61 14.49
C LEU A 116 26.25 -5.62 14.16
N THR A 117 26.50 -4.72 13.21
CA THR A 117 25.51 -3.75 12.75
C THR A 117 24.92 -4.23 11.42
N ALA A 118 23.61 -4.44 11.38
CA ALA A 118 22.87 -4.67 10.15
C ALA A 118 22.26 -3.34 9.67
N THR A 119 22.33 -3.08 8.37
CA THR A 119 21.77 -1.89 7.73
C THR A 119 20.75 -2.29 6.69
N TYR A 120 19.64 -1.57 6.61
CA TYR A 120 18.59 -1.80 5.61
C TYR A 120 17.89 -0.48 5.27
N ARG A 121 17.14 -0.47 4.17
CA ARG A 121 16.30 0.67 3.78
C ARG A 121 14.85 0.39 4.16
N TYR A 122 14.25 1.32 4.90
CA TYR A 122 12.81 1.30 5.18
C TYR A 122 12.08 2.14 4.14
N ILE A 123 11.25 1.50 3.32
CA ILE A 123 10.53 2.13 2.21
C ILE A 123 9.39 3.00 2.76
N LEU A 124 9.30 4.25 2.27
CA LEU A 124 8.31 5.25 2.68
C LEU A 124 7.22 5.45 1.62
N SER A 125 7.58 5.44 0.35
CA SER A 125 6.65 5.49 -0.78
C SER A 125 7.10 4.60 -1.94
N CYS A 126 6.15 4.17 -2.76
CA CYS A 126 6.33 3.36 -3.94
C CYS A 126 5.75 4.09 -5.15
N HIS A 127 6.34 3.89 -6.31
CA HIS A 127 5.83 4.42 -7.57
C HIS A 127 6.22 3.52 -8.75
N CYS A 128 5.60 3.76 -9.89
CA CYS A 128 5.96 3.14 -11.15
C CYS A 128 7.05 3.95 -11.83
N GLU A 129 8.21 3.33 -12.06
CA GLU A 129 9.33 3.93 -12.80
C GLU A 129 9.74 3.04 -13.98
N GLU A 130 10.40 3.62 -14.97
CA GLU A 130 10.86 2.88 -16.15
C GLU A 130 11.86 1.76 -15.78
N CYS A 131 11.73 0.64 -16.46
CA CYS A 131 12.69 -0.45 -16.39
C CYS A 131 13.97 -0.03 -17.12
N ASN A 132 15.13 -0.04 -16.45
CA ASN A 132 16.41 0.11 -17.14
C ASN A 132 16.65 -1.16 -17.96
N SER A 133 16.60 -1.03 -19.29
CA SER A 133 16.98 -2.07 -20.28
C SER A 133 18.41 -1.89 -20.73
#